data_AF-A0A9W9TFH1-F1
#
_entry.id   AF-A0A9W9TFH1-F1
#
_cell.length_a   1.000
_cell.length_b   1.000
_cell.length_c   1.000
_cell.angle_alpha   90.00
_cell.angle_beta   90.00
_cell.angle_gamma   90.00
#
_symmetry.space_group_name_H-M   'P 1'
#
loop_
_entity.id
_entity.type
_entity.pdbx_description
1 polymer ?
#
loop_
_entity_poly.entity_id
_entity_poly.type
_entity_poly.pdbx_seq_one_letter_code
_entity_poly.pdbx_strand_id
1 'polypeptide(L)'
;MSAEYPNAKIIASDIGVFDSGLGHLSLPNVDFQLADAQSEWTYHQAFDLVHIRGLSGAFRDWESIYKQAFTHLRPGGYIEVADADPAADTITSIDETYSESINSTGENTPNDPTTTTTNAKSENSTPTTLQKYASALQTAANEAGYPRDLAHLNTAALSAAGFVDIRVLERTVPIGLWPEDIHEKTLGKMTLIALLEGLEAYALRPLTASGKWSVDEARALCEMVQEEVLQAKGLRCTVRVVTGRKPVSFAQKRKDVLARARARVKLFKGDDGEDVEWDFEKSGRDCEGQAGRGQGIEIEIDRDQDEDEAEGGGEKGKGKYHA
;
A
#
# COMPACT_ATOMS: atom_id res chain seq x y z
N MET A 1 -14.32 -6.01 0.18
CA MET A 1 -14.50 -5.00 1.24
C MET A 1 -15.94 -4.93 1.75
N SER A 2 -16.93 -4.39 1.03
CA SER A 2 -18.31 -4.24 1.57
C SER A 2 -18.93 -5.55 2.10
N ALA A 3 -18.94 -6.62 1.30
CA ALA A 3 -19.52 -7.91 1.70
C ALA A 3 -18.77 -8.60 2.86
N GLU A 4 -17.47 -8.36 2.98
CA GLU A 4 -16.60 -8.96 4.01
C GLU A 4 -16.68 -8.20 5.33
N TYR A 5 -16.89 -6.89 5.27
CA TYR A 5 -16.98 -5.98 6.42
C TYR A 5 -18.34 -5.26 6.43
N PRO A 6 -19.46 -5.98 6.68
CA PRO A 6 -20.81 -5.41 6.58
C PRO A 6 -21.08 -4.28 7.60
N ASN A 7 -20.33 -4.25 8.70
CA ASN A 7 -20.43 -3.23 9.74
C ASN A 7 -19.54 -2.00 9.46
N ALA A 8 -18.67 -2.04 8.45
CA ALA A 8 -17.84 -0.90 8.09
C ALA A 8 -18.65 0.09 7.27
N LYS A 9 -18.47 1.39 7.53
CA LYS A 9 -18.97 2.45 6.65
C LYS A 9 -17.91 2.74 5.60
N ILE A 10 -18.27 2.58 4.32
CA ILE A 10 -17.35 2.76 3.19
C ILE A 10 -17.79 3.98 2.39
N ILE A 11 -16.85 4.86 2.07
CA ILE A 11 -17.06 5.93 1.10
C ILE A 11 -16.27 5.57 -0.15
N ALA A 12 -16.95 5.49 -1.29
CA ALA A 12 -16.34 5.23 -2.58
C ALA A 12 -16.45 6.49 -3.45
N SER A 13 -15.31 7.15 -3.68
CA SER A 13 -15.23 8.37 -4.49
C SER A 13 -14.66 8.09 -5.88
N ASP A 14 -15.26 8.67 -6.91
CA ASP A 14 -14.73 8.67 -8.28
C ASP A 14 -15.07 10.01 -8.97
N ILE A 15 -14.26 10.41 -9.96
CA ILE A 15 -14.55 11.59 -10.79
C ILE A 15 -15.60 11.29 -11.87
N GLY A 16 -15.75 10.02 -12.24
CA GLY A 16 -16.78 9.51 -13.13
C GLY A 16 -18.06 9.19 -12.37
N VAL A 17 -19.19 9.36 -13.06
CA VAL A 17 -20.47 8.84 -12.54
C VAL A 17 -20.42 7.32 -12.64
N PHE A 18 -20.62 6.64 -11.52
CA PHE A 18 -20.86 5.20 -11.50
C PHE A 18 -22.00 4.89 -12.45
N ASP A 19 -21.71 4.17 -13.55
CA ASP A 19 -22.73 3.86 -14.53
C ASP A 19 -23.90 3.13 -13.84
N SER A 20 -25.10 3.49 -14.25
CA SER A 20 -26.39 3.02 -13.75
C SER A 20 -26.55 1.49 -13.71
N GLY A 21 -25.63 0.74 -14.30
CA GLY A 21 -25.49 -0.71 -14.18
C GLY A 21 -25.18 -1.23 -12.77
N LEU A 22 -24.64 -0.41 -11.85
CA LEU A 22 -24.47 -0.78 -10.43
C LEU A 22 -25.76 -0.72 -9.61
N GLY A 23 -26.87 -0.22 -10.18
CA GLY A 23 -28.17 -0.08 -9.50
C GLY A 23 -28.81 -1.38 -8.98
N HIS A 24 -28.22 -2.54 -9.27
CA HIS A 24 -28.67 -3.85 -8.79
C HIS A 24 -27.88 -4.38 -7.58
N LEU A 25 -26.72 -3.79 -7.24
CA LEU A 25 -25.92 -4.24 -6.11
C LEU A 25 -26.36 -3.50 -4.85
N SER A 26 -27.14 -4.20 -4.01
CA SER A 26 -27.45 -3.71 -2.67
C SER A 26 -26.17 -3.71 -1.83
N LEU A 27 -25.52 -2.55 -1.75
CA LEU A 27 -24.34 -2.30 -0.93
C LEU A 27 -24.74 -1.36 0.22
N PRO A 28 -25.43 -1.86 1.26
CA PRO A 28 -26.08 -1.03 2.28
C PRO A 28 -25.09 -0.22 3.13
N ASN A 29 -23.80 -0.55 3.06
CA ASN A 29 -22.74 0.08 3.82
C ASN A 29 -21.73 0.89 2.97
N VAL A 30 -22.07 1.16 1.70
CA VAL A 30 -21.24 1.94 0.77
C VAL A 30 -21.98 3.21 0.34
N ASP A 31 -21.37 4.36 0.63
CA ASP A 31 -21.79 5.67 0.14
C ASP A 31 -20.94 6.06 -1.07
N PHE A 32 -21.55 6.15 -2.25
CA PHE A 32 -20.86 6.58 -3.48
C PHE A 32 -20.85 8.11 -3.60
N GLN A 33 -19.71 8.68 -3.96
CA GLN A 33 -19.52 10.13 -4.08
C GLN A 33 -18.87 10.48 -5.42
N LEU A 34 -19.45 11.45 -6.12
CA LEU A 34 -18.81 12.07 -7.29
C LEU A 34 -17.82 13.12 -6.78
N ALA A 35 -16.54 12.79 -6.77
CA ALA A 35 -15.48 13.64 -6.23
C ALA A 35 -14.15 13.41 -6.95
N ASP A 36 -13.47 14.50 -7.29
CA ASP A 36 -12.09 14.46 -7.76
C ASP A 36 -11.14 14.36 -6.57
N ALA A 37 -10.40 13.27 -6.49
CA ALA A 37 -9.43 13.03 -5.41
C ALA A 37 -8.29 14.06 -5.38
N GLN A 38 -8.03 14.79 -6.47
CA GLN A 38 -7.04 15.87 -6.52
C GLN A 38 -7.54 17.16 -5.87
N SER A 39 -8.85 17.31 -5.66
CA SER A 39 -9.42 18.43 -4.94
C SER A 39 -9.18 18.28 -3.42
N GLU A 40 -9.38 19.37 -2.68
CA GLU A 40 -9.30 19.36 -1.22
C GLU A 40 -10.34 18.40 -0.63
N TRP A 41 -9.88 17.45 0.19
CA TRP A 41 -10.75 16.54 0.91
C TRP A 41 -11.44 17.27 2.06
N THR A 42 -12.78 17.21 2.10
CA THR A 42 -13.61 17.97 3.07
C THR A 42 -14.29 17.07 4.10
N TYR A 43 -13.72 15.89 4.36
CA TYR A 43 -14.31 14.91 5.27
C TYR A 43 -14.22 15.36 6.73
N HIS A 44 -15.35 15.31 7.44
CA HIS A 44 -15.40 15.69 8.86
C HIS A 44 -14.93 14.59 9.83
N GLN A 45 -14.98 13.33 9.38
CA GLN A 45 -14.57 12.17 10.18
C GLN A 45 -13.28 11.59 9.61
N ALA A 46 -12.35 11.28 10.50
CA ALA A 46 -11.11 10.63 10.11
C ALA A 46 -11.37 9.16 9.75
N PHE A 47 -10.60 8.65 8.79
CA PHE A 47 -10.70 7.27 8.31
C PHE A 47 -9.81 6.32 9.09
N ASP A 48 -10.22 5.06 9.15
CA ASP A 48 -9.40 3.95 9.63
C ASP A 48 -8.47 3.42 8.54
N LEU A 49 -8.95 3.47 7.30
CA LEU A 49 -8.26 3.00 6.09
C LEU A 49 -8.56 3.95 4.92
N VAL A 50 -7.51 4.35 4.21
CA VAL A 50 -7.61 4.93 2.86
C VAL A 50 -7.07 3.90 1.89
N HIS A 51 -7.92 3.40 0.99
CA HIS A 51 -7.54 2.40 -0.01
C HIS A 51 -7.64 3.01 -1.41
N ILE A 52 -6.55 2.94 -2.17
CA ILE A 52 -6.43 3.46 -3.53
C ILE A 52 -6.01 2.30 -4.43
N ARG A 53 -6.70 2.10 -5.55
CA ARG A 53 -6.40 0.99 -6.45
C ARG A 53 -6.64 1.33 -7.90
N GLY A 54 -5.71 0.97 -8.78
CA GLY A 54 -5.89 1.10 -10.23
C GLY A 54 -5.86 2.56 -10.71
N LEU A 55 -5.13 3.44 -10.02
CA LEU A 55 -5.08 4.87 -10.30
C LEU A 55 -3.72 5.33 -10.84
N SER A 56 -2.85 4.42 -11.29
CA SER A 56 -1.67 4.81 -12.08
C SER A 56 -2.09 5.70 -13.27
N GLY A 57 -1.39 6.82 -13.47
CA GLY A 57 -1.74 7.86 -14.44
C GLY A 57 -2.97 8.71 -14.11
N ALA A 58 -3.61 8.56 -12.95
CA ALA A 58 -4.76 9.40 -12.59
C ALA A 58 -4.33 10.78 -12.03
N PHE A 59 -3.15 10.86 -11.41
CA PHE A 59 -2.70 12.04 -10.69
C PHE A 59 -1.36 12.56 -11.21
N ARG A 60 -1.22 13.90 -11.27
CA ARG A 60 0.06 14.56 -11.55
C ARG A 60 0.97 14.62 -10.33
N ASP A 61 0.36 14.76 -9.15
CA ASP A 61 1.04 14.94 -7.87
C ASP A 61 0.52 13.92 -6.85
N TRP A 62 1.17 12.76 -6.82
CA TRP A 62 0.87 11.71 -5.84
C TRP A 62 1.27 12.09 -4.42
N GLU A 63 2.26 12.98 -4.23
CA GLU A 63 2.65 13.41 -2.88
C GLU A 63 1.52 14.20 -2.20
N SER A 64 0.81 15.05 -2.95
CA SER A 64 -0.38 15.74 -2.46
C SER A 64 -1.44 14.74 -2.00
N ILE A 65 -1.71 13.69 -2.79
CA ILE A 65 -2.65 12.63 -2.43
C ILE A 65 -2.24 11.94 -1.12
N TYR A 66 -0.95 11.63 -0.95
CA TYR A 66 -0.44 11.03 0.30
C TYR A 66 -0.57 11.98 1.49
N LYS A 67 -0.33 13.28 1.32
CA LYS A 67 -0.53 14.28 2.37
C LYS A 67 -2.00 14.42 2.76
N GLN A 68 -2.92 14.39 1.79
CA GLN A 68 -4.37 14.41 2.06
C GLN A 68 -4.81 13.15 2.80
N ALA A 69 -4.36 11.96 2.35
CA ALA A 69 -4.62 10.70 3.03
C ALA A 69 -4.09 10.70 4.47
N PHE A 70 -2.85 11.14 4.67
CA PHE A 70 -2.25 11.26 5.99
C PHE A 70 -3.07 12.18 6.91
N THR A 71 -3.52 13.33 6.40
CA THR A 71 -4.31 14.30 7.17
C THR A 71 -5.64 13.70 7.63
N HIS A 72 -6.33 12.98 6.74
CA HIS A 72 -7.66 12.43 6.99
C HIS A 72 -7.67 11.06 7.66
N LEU A 73 -6.52 10.43 7.88
CA LEU A 73 -6.43 9.21 8.67
C LEU A 73 -6.42 9.51 10.17
N ARG A 74 -7.04 8.66 10.97
CA ARG A 74 -6.86 8.70 12.42
C ARG A 74 -5.44 8.23 12.80
N PRO A 75 -4.90 8.61 13.97
CA PRO A 75 -3.67 7.99 14.49
C PRO A 75 -3.80 6.46 14.52
N GLY A 76 -2.83 5.75 13.96
CA GLY A 76 -2.84 4.29 13.80
C GLY A 76 -3.65 3.76 12.62
N GLY A 77 -4.31 4.62 11.83
CA GLY A 77 -4.97 4.25 10.58
C GLY A 77 -3.97 3.95 9.46
N TYR A 78 -4.46 3.33 8.37
CA TYR A 78 -3.61 2.84 7.29
C TYR A 78 -3.94 3.49 5.94
N ILE A 79 -2.92 3.62 5.11
CA ILE A 79 -3.06 3.77 3.67
C ILE A 79 -2.65 2.46 2.99
N GLU A 80 -3.38 2.08 1.96
CA GLU A 80 -3.03 1.01 1.04
C GLU A 80 -3.19 1.50 -0.39
N VAL A 81 -2.14 1.36 -1.20
CA VAL A 81 -2.14 1.71 -2.62
C VAL A 81 -1.74 0.49 -3.41
N ALA A 82 -2.58 0.05 -4.35
CA ALA A 82 -2.35 -1.15 -5.15
C ALA A 82 -2.50 -0.85 -6.64
N ASP A 83 -1.45 -1.09 -7.42
CA ASP A 83 -1.49 -0.89 -8.87
C ASP A 83 -0.79 -2.00 -9.64
N ALA A 84 -1.33 -2.23 -10.84
CA ALA A 84 -0.73 -2.95 -11.93
C ALA A 84 -1.17 -2.24 -13.21
N ASP A 85 -0.22 -1.73 -13.98
CA ASP A 85 -0.50 -0.99 -15.20
C ASP A 85 0.25 -1.62 -16.38
N PRO A 86 -0.44 -2.00 -17.47
CA PRO A 86 0.21 -2.52 -18.67
C PRO A 86 1.27 -1.57 -19.24
N ALA A 87 1.12 -0.25 -19.08
CA ALA A 87 2.09 0.76 -19.54
C ALA A 87 3.33 0.89 -18.63
N ALA A 88 3.30 0.26 -17.46
CA ALA A 88 4.39 0.27 -16.49
C ALA A 88 5.33 -0.95 -16.60
N ASP A 89 5.38 -1.59 -17.78
CA ASP A 89 6.15 -2.82 -18.05
C ASP A 89 5.88 -3.95 -17.04
N THR A 90 4.66 -3.98 -16.48
CA THR A 90 4.30 -4.97 -15.45
C THR A 90 4.00 -6.35 -16.03
N ILE A 91 3.76 -6.45 -17.34
CA ILE A 91 3.42 -7.72 -18.00
C ILE A 91 4.67 -8.34 -18.62
N THR A 92 5.01 -9.54 -18.18
CA THR A 92 6.19 -10.31 -18.62
C THR A 92 5.80 -11.72 -19.03
N SER A 93 6.64 -12.37 -19.85
CA SER A 93 6.51 -13.79 -20.18
C SER A 93 7.40 -14.65 -19.28
N ILE A 94 6.98 -15.88 -18.94
CA ILE A 94 7.76 -16.85 -18.15
C ILE A 94 9.16 -17.10 -18.73
N ASP A 95 9.35 -16.96 -20.04
CA ASP A 95 10.67 -17.12 -20.67
C ASP A 95 11.68 -16.06 -20.20
N GLU A 96 11.23 -14.93 -19.65
CA GLU A 96 12.07 -13.82 -19.17
C GLU A 96 12.35 -13.89 -17.65
N THR A 97 11.62 -14.71 -16.88
CA THR A 97 11.63 -14.61 -15.39
C THR A 97 12.21 -15.82 -14.66
N TYR A 98 12.67 -16.87 -15.35
CA TYR A 98 13.23 -18.06 -14.68
C TYR A 98 14.69 -17.92 -14.19
N SER A 99 15.33 -16.75 -14.32
CA SER A 99 16.72 -16.58 -13.86
C SER A 99 16.89 -16.02 -12.45
N GLU A 100 15.94 -15.29 -11.85
CA GLU A 100 16.19 -14.64 -10.56
C GLU A 100 14.94 -14.54 -9.67
N SER A 101 14.76 -15.49 -8.75
CA SER A 101 14.11 -15.27 -7.42
C SER A 101 13.82 -16.57 -6.64
N ILE A 102 14.71 -17.56 -6.70
CA ILE A 102 14.77 -18.57 -5.63
C ILE A 102 16.12 -18.41 -4.94
N ASN A 103 16.07 -17.70 -3.80
CA ASN A 103 17.04 -17.57 -2.69
C ASN A 103 17.46 -16.12 -2.43
N SER A 104 16.71 -15.42 -1.58
CA SER A 104 17.34 -14.58 -0.56
C SER A 104 16.35 -14.31 0.58
N THR A 105 16.35 -15.19 1.57
CA THR A 105 16.23 -14.79 2.97
C THR A 105 17.61 -14.33 3.41
N GLY A 106 17.82 -13.03 3.57
CA GLY A 106 19.10 -12.47 4.00
C GLY A 106 18.95 -11.00 4.34
N GLU A 107 19.48 -10.63 5.51
CA GLU A 107 19.38 -9.36 6.21
C GLU A 107 19.72 -8.11 5.36
N ASN A 108 18.99 -7.02 5.60
CA ASN A 108 19.27 -5.70 5.04
C ASN A 108 20.30 -4.98 5.91
N THR A 109 21.42 -4.55 5.31
CA THR A 109 22.22 -3.42 5.79
C THR A 109 22.16 -2.28 4.77
N PRO A 110 22.12 -1.00 5.20
CA PRO A 110 21.98 0.13 4.30
C PRO A 110 23.34 0.51 3.71
N ASN A 111 23.42 0.79 2.40
CA ASN A 111 24.20 1.91 1.85
C ASN A 111 24.12 2.07 0.32
N ASP A 112 24.06 3.35 -0.06
CA ASP A 112 24.57 4.03 -1.26
C ASP A 112 23.68 4.20 -2.52
N PRO A 113 23.24 5.45 -2.85
CA PRO A 113 22.41 5.74 -4.00
C PRO A 113 23.28 6.02 -5.24
N THR A 114 23.87 4.99 -5.83
CA THR A 114 24.37 5.08 -7.21
C THR A 114 24.42 3.70 -7.88
N THR A 115 23.27 3.06 -8.05
CA THR A 115 23.18 1.91 -8.98
C THR A 115 22.08 2.18 -9.99
N THR A 116 22.46 2.83 -11.09
CA THR A 116 21.71 2.79 -12.34
C THR A 116 21.79 1.35 -12.83
N THR A 117 20.81 0.52 -12.47
CA THR A 117 20.63 -0.80 -13.08
C THR A 117 20.21 -0.59 -14.53
N THR A 118 21.21 -0.52 -15.40
CA THR A 118 21.02 -0.61 -16.85
C THR A 118 20.74 -2.08 -17.14
N ASN A 119 19.46 -2.43 -17.21
CA ASN A 119 19.05 -3.72 -17.74
C ASN A 119 19.50 -3.78 -19.21
N ALA A 120 20.48 -4.63 -19.48
CA ALA A 120 20.90 -4.98 -20.83
C ALA A 120 19.71 -5.65 -21.54
N LYS A 121 18.97 -4.87 -22.33
CA LYS A 121 17.98 -5.39 -23.28
C LYS A 121 18.71 -6.33 -24.24
N SER A 122 18.23 -7.55 -24.40
CA SER A 122 18.70 -8.43 -25.47
C SER A 122 18.35 -7.77 -26.81
N GLU A 123 19.35 -7.18 -27.46
CA GLU A 123 19.25 -6.59 -28.79
C GLU A 123 19.07 -7.72 -29.83
N ASN A 124 17.82 -7.98 -30.27
CA ASN A 124 17.44 -8.42 -31.64
C ASN A 124 16.03 -9.04 -31.77
N SER A 125 15.17 -9.05 -30.76
CA SER A 125 13.76 -9.45 -30.95
C SER A 125 12.90 -8.25 -31.42
N THR A 126 12.03 -8.49 -32.40
CA THR A 126 11.01 -7.49 -32.78
C THR A 126 10.05 -7.31 -31.60
N PRO A 127 9.76 -6.07 -31.17
CA PRO A 127 8.89 -5.85 -30.03
C PRO A 127 7.49 -6.40 -30.31
N THR A 128 6.91 -7.08 -29.32
CA THR A 128 5.56 -7.64 -29.42
C THR A 128 4.52 -6.53 -29.52
N THR A 129 3.30 -6.85 -29.94
CA THR A 129 2.23 -5.86 -30.06
C THR A 129 1.83 -5.32 -28.70
N LEU A 130 1.85 -6.16 -27.66
CA LEU A 130 1.66 -5.73 -26.27
C LEU A 130 2.73 -4.72 -25.83
N GLN A 131 4.01 -4.96 -26.17
CA GLN A 131 5.09 -4.03 -25.85
C GLN A 131 4.94 -2.69 -26.59
N LYS A 132 4.51 -2.72 -27.85
CA LYS A 132 4.19 -1.49 -28.62
C LYS A 132 3.04 -0.70 -27.99
N TYR A 133 1.99 -1.41 -27.57
CA TYR A 133 0.86 -0.82 -26.86
C TYR A 133 1.31 -0.14 -25.55
N ALA A 134 2.06 -0.85 -24.71
CA ALA A 134 2.60 -0.30 -23.47
C ALA A 134 3.45 0.96 -23.70
N SER A 135 4.38 0.90 -24.68
CA SER A 135 5.25 2.03 -25.03
C SER A 135 4.46 3.24 -25.56
N ALA A 136 3.43 3.02 -26.38
CA ALA A 136 2.57 4.09 -26.89
C ALA A 136 1.79 4.77 -25.77
N LEU A 137 1.23 3.98 -24.83
CA LEU A 137 0.56 4.51 -23.65
C LEU A 137 1.51 5.32 -22.78
N GLN A 138 2.68 4.79 -22.47
CA GLN A 138 3.67 5.45 -21.62
C GLN A 138 4.11 6.79 -22.23
N THR A 139 4.36 6.81 -23.54
CA THR A 139 4.74 8.04 -24.26
C THR A 139 3.64 9.09 -24.17
N ALA A 140 2.41 8.72 -24.51
CA ALA A 140 1.28 9.64 -24.47
C ALA A 140 0.94 10.14 -23.05
N ALA A 141 1.09 9.26 -22.06
CA ALA A 141 0.90 9.57 -20.64
C ALA A 141 1.93 10.58 -20.12
N ASN A 142 3.20 10.39 -20.46
CA ASN A 142 4.29 11.31 -20.12
C ASN A 142 4.08 12.68 -20.75
N GLU A 143 3.67 12.74 -22.02
CA GLU A 143 3.34 14.00 -22.70
C GLU A 143 2.15 14.72 -22.05
N ALA A 144 1.17 13.99 -21.52
CA ALA A 144 0.02 14.55 -20.81
C ALA A 144 0.36 15.07 -19.39
N GLY A 145 1.56 14.74 -18.87
CA GLY A 145 1.97 15.00 -17.50
C GLY A 145 1.31 14.08 -16.46
N TYR A 146 0.84 12.92 -16.89
CA TYR A 146 0.18 11.91 -16.05
C TYR A 146 0.91 10.57 -16.24
N PRO A 147 2.13 10.41 -15.70
CA PRO A 147 2.95 9.23 -15.96
C PRO A 147 2.21 7.96 -15.54
N ARG A 148 2.22 6.97 -16.44
CA ARG A 148 1.67 5.63 -16.21
C ARG A 148 2.81 4.66 -15.96
N ASP A 149 3.29 4.68 -14.74
CA ASP A 149 4.32 3.79 -14.23
C ASP A 149 3.93 3.28 -12.82
N LEU A 150 4.88 2.66 -12.11
CA LEU A 150 4.73 2.30 -10.69
C LEU A 150 5.59 3.18 -9.77
N ALA A 151 6.12 4.31 -10.27
CA ALA A 151 7.00 5.20 -9.51
C ALA A 151 6.25 5.92 -8.40
N HIS A 152 4.94 6.10 -8.51
CA HIS A 152 4.10 6.63 -7.43
C HIS A 152 4.11 5.73 -6.20
N LEU A 153 4.23 4.41 -6.37
CA LEU A 153 4.35 3.43 -5.29
C LEU A 153 5.72 3.45 -4.59
N ASN A 154 6.35 4.62 -4.48
CA ASN A 154 7.62 4.81 -3.82
C ASN A 154 7.44 5.03 -2.31
N THR A 155 8.14 4.25 -1.51
CA THR A 155 8.15 4.32 -0.05
C THR A 155 8.65 5.66 0.49
N ALA A 156 9.54 6.33 -0.22
CA ALA A 156 10.07 7.64 0.18
C ALA A 156 8.97 8.72 0.22
N ALA A 157 8.03 8.71 -0.74
CA ALA A 157 6.94 9.67 -0.78
C ALA A 157 5.96 9.47 0.40
N LEU A 158 5.66 8.22 0.76
CA LEU A 158 4.87 7.91 1.95
C LEU A 158 5.60 8.33 3.23
N SER A 159 6.90 8.05 3.33
CA SER A 159 7.70 8.45 4.50
C SER A 159 7.75 9.98 4.64
N ALA A 160 7.91 10.70 3.53
CA ALA A 160 7.91 12.17 3.52
C ALA A 160 6.55 12.76 3.93
N ALA A 161 5.44 12.07 3.63
CA ALA A 161 4.11 12.43 4.12
C ALA A 161 3.90 12.12 5.62
N GLY A 162 4.81 11.37 6.25
CA GLY A 162 4.79 11.06 7.69
C GLY A 162 4.31 9.65 8.05
N PHE A 163 4.06 8.78 7.06
CA PHE A 163 3.71 7.39 7.31
C PHE A 163 4.90 6.61 7.89
N VAL A 164 4.59 5.66 8.77
CA VAL A 164 5.53 4.69 9.37
C VAL A 164 5.09 3.27 9.05
N ASP A 165 5.88 2.27 9.44
CA ASP A 165 5.57 0.85 9.21
C ASP A 165 5.30 0.54 7.71
N ILE A 166 6.05 1.20 6.81
CA ILE A 166 5.83 1.11 5.37
C ILE A 166 6.24 -0.28 4.86
N ARG A 167 5.36 -0.92 4.09
CA ARG A 167 5.61 -2.24 3.49
C ARG A 167 5.30 -2.21 2.01
N VAL A 168 6.11 -2.92 1.24
CA VAL A 168 5.91 -3.17 -0.18
C VAL A 168 5.68 -4.67 -0.37
N LEU A 169 4.60 -5.01 -1.04
CA LEU A 169 4.27 -6.38 -1.42
C LEU A 169 4.16 -6.43 -2.94
N GLU A 170 5.00 -7.24 -3.56
CA GLU A 170 4.88 -7.55 -4.98
C GLU A 170 4.34 -8.96 -5.15
N ARG A 171 3.35 -9.10 -6.03
CA ARG A 171 2.74 -10.37 -6.38
C ARG A 171 2.64 -10.50 -7.88
N THR A 172 3.20 -11.59 -8.38
CA THR A 172 3.15 -11.92 -9.80
C THR A 172 1.93 -12.80 -10.07
N VAL A 173 0.98 -12.25 -10.82
CA VAL A 173 -0.33 -12.83 -11.10
C VAL A 173 -0.35 -13.37 -12.54
N PRO A 174 -0.83 -14.58 -12.81
CA PRO A 174 -0.90 -15.09 -14.17
C PRO A 174 -1.90 -14.30 -15.01
N ILE A 175 -1.71 -14.30 -16.34
CA ILE A 175 -2.66 -13.80 -17.32
C ILE A 175 -2.96 -14.95 -18.27
N GLY A 176 -4.21 -15.43 -18.24
CA GLY A 176 -4.69 -16.50 -19.12
C GLY A 176 -5.11 -17.77 -18.39
N LEU A 177 -5.46 -18.79 -19.19
CA LEU A 177 -6.04 -20.05 -18.73
C LEU A 177 -5.02 -21.20 -18.59
N TRP A 178 -3.75 -20.90 -18.82
CA TRP A 178 -2.65 -21.88 -18.86
C TRP A 178 -2.20 -22.42 -17.49
N PRO A 179 -2.42 -21.78 -16.31
CA PRO A 179 -2.02 -22.38 -15.04
C PRO A 179 -2.75 -23.70 -14.79
N GLU A 180 -2.08 -24.68 -14.17
CA GLU A 180 -2.70 -25.97 -13.84
C GLU A 180 -3.52 -25.88 -12.54
N ASP A 181 -2.97 -25.22 -11.51
CA ASP A 181 -3.63 -24.99 -10.23
C ASP A 181 -4.95 -24.23 -10.39
N ILE A 182 -5.97 -24.66 -9.64
CA ILE A 182 -7.33 -24.15 -9.80
C ILE A 182 -7.49 -22.70 -9.34
N HIS A 183 -6.74 -22.28 -8.32
CA HIS A 183 -6.77 -20.91 -7.81
C HIS A 183 -6.02 -19.99 -8.76
N GLU A 184 -4.82 -20.37 -9.19
CA GLU A 184 -4.02 -19.60 -10.18
C GLU A 184 -4.75 -19.51 -11.53
N LYS A 185 -5.44 -20.57 -11.97
CA LYS A 185 -6.24 -20.55 -13.21
C LYS A 185 -7.44 -19.61 -13.09
N THR A 186 -8.13 -19.62 -11.95
CA THR A 186 -9.24 -18.70 -11.69
C THR A 186 -8.74 -17.26 -11.69
N LEU A 187 -7.63 -16.99 -10.98
CA LEU A 187 -7.02 -15.67 -10.94
C LEU A 187 -6.55 -15.23 -12.33
N GLY A 188 -5.87 -16.11 -13.07
CA GLY A 188 -5.38 -15.83 -14.42
C GLY A 188 -6.47 -15.54 -15.43
N LYS A 189 -7.61 -16.22 -15.31
CA LYS A 189 -8.83 -15.92 -16.08
C LYS A 189 -9.35 -14.51 -15.77
N MET A 190 -9.47 -14.17 -14.49
CA MET A 190 -9.97 -12.86 -14.06
C MET A 190 -9.07 -11.73 -14.55
N THR A 191 -7.75 -11.89 -14.43
CA THR A 191 -6.76 -10.92 -14.92
C THR A 191 -6.78 -10.79 -16.44
N LEU A 192 -6.93 -11.91 -17.17
CA LEU A 192 -7.09 -11.88 -18.63
C LEU A 192 -8.32 -11.05 -19.03
N ILE A 193 -9.47 -11.32 -18.42
CA ILE A 193 -10.70 -10.57 -18.71
C ILE A 193 -10.51 -9.08 -18.41
N ALA A 194 -9.97 -8.75 -17.23
CA ALA A 194 -9.73 -7.36 -16.83
C ALA A 194 -8.77 -6.63 -17.79
N LEU A 195 -7.72 -7.30 -18.26
CA LEU A 195 -6.80 -6.75 -19.26
C LEU A 195 -7.54 -6.47 -20.57
N LEU A 196 -8.25 -7.48 -21.11
CA LEU A 196 -8.94 -7.36 -22.40
C LEU A 196 -10.03 -6.28 -22.39
N GLU A 197 -10.87 -6.25 -21.35
CA GLU A 197 -11.92 -5.22 -21.20
C GLU A 197 -11.32 -3.83 -20.95
N GLY A 198 -10.12 -3.75 -20.38
CA GLY A 198 -9.42 -2.50 -20.10
C GLY A 198 -8.66 -1.91 -21.29
N LEU A 199 -8.29 -2.70 -22.32
CA LEU A 199 -7.39 -2.25 -23.39
C LEU A 199 -7.84 -0.93 -24.05
N GLU A 200 -9.09 -0.88 -24.52
CA GLU A 200 -9.62 0.31 -25.20
C GLU A 200 -9.80 1.48 -24.21
N ALA A 201 -10.30 1.19 -23.00
CA ALA A 201 -10.52 2.19 -21.95
C ALA A 201 -9.21 2.90 -21.55
N TYR A 202 -8.12 2.15 -21.44
CA TYR A 202 -6.79 2.67 -21.13
C TYR A 202 -6.15 3.43 -22.29
N ALA A 203 -6.49 3.09 -23.54
CA ALA A 203 -5.79 3.58 -24.71
C ALA A 203 -6.44 4.79 -25.38
N LEU A 204 -7.77 4.82 -25.48
CA LEU A 204 -8.45 5.81 -26.32
C LEU A 204 -8.06 7.24 -25.95
N ARG A 205 -8.27 7.65 -24.70
CA ARG A 205 -8.05 9.04 -24.30
C ARG A 205 -6.57 9.43 -24.39
N PRO A 206 -5.61 8.69 -23.81
CA PRO A 206 -4.19 9.06 -23.93
C PRO A 206 -3.70 9.11 -25.37
N LEU A 207 -4.00 8.08 -26.19
CA LEU A 207 -3.47 7.99 -27.55
C LEU A 207 -4.08 9.03 -28.49
N THR A 208 -5.37 9.36 -28.35
CA THR A 208 -6.03 10.35 -29.22
C THR A 208 -5.80 11.79 -28.79
N ALA A 209 -5.80 12.08 -27.47
CA ALA A 209 -5.66 13.44 -26.97
C ALA A 209 -4.20 13.93 -26.96
N SER A 210 -3.27 13.08 -26.51
CA SER A 210 -1.85 13.43 -26.43
C SER A 210 -1.04 12.77 -27.54
N GLY A 211 -1.25 11.47 -27.78
CA GLY A 211 -0.49 10.71 -28.76
C GLY A 211 -0.77 11.08 -30.23
N LYS A 212 -1.85 11.83 -30.52
CA LYS A 212 -2.29 12.22 -31.87
C LYS A 212 -2.65 11.04 -32.78
N TRP A 213 -3.02 9.91 -32.21
CA TRP A 213 -3.53 8.75 -32.96
C TRP A 213 -4.97 9.02 -33.38
N SER A 214 -5.39 8.48 -34.51
CA SER A 214 -6.81 8.37 -34.81
C SER A 214 -7.47 7.31 -33.92
N VAL A 215 -8.78 7.42 -33.74
CA VAL A 215 -9.57 6.44 -32.96
C VAL A 215 -9.45 5.03 -33.58
N ASP A 216 -9.45 4.95 -34.91
CA ASP A 216 -9.37 3.68 -35.64
C ASP A 216 -8.00 3.02 -35.47
N GLU A 217 -6.91 3.79 -35.50
CA GLU A 217 -5.56 3.26 -35.24
C GLU A 217 -5.41 2.74 -33.80
N ALA A 218 -5.95 3.46 -32.82
CA ALA A 218 -5.91 3.05 -31.42
C ALA A 218 -6.70 1.75 -31.17
N ARG A 219 -7.88 1.62 -31.79
CA ARG A 219 -8.70 0.40 -31.73
C ARG A 219 -8.04 -0.79 -32.43
N ALA A 220 -7.52 -0.57 -33.63
CA ALA A 220 -6.78 -1.60 -34.35
C ALA A 220 -5.59 -2.13 -33.53
N LEU A 221 -4.89 -1.25 -32.81
CA LEU A 221 -3.83 -1.68 -31.89
C LEU A 221 -4.38 -2.53 -30.74
N CYS A 222 -5.51 -2.14 -30.13
CA CYS A 222 -6.15 -2.94 -29.07
C CYS A 222 -6.57 -4.32 -29.55
N GLU A 223 -7.14 -4.42 -30.76
CA GLU A 223 -7.54 -5.70 -31.38
C GLU A 223 -6.32 -6.61 -31.60
N MET A 224 -5.21 -6.08 -32.13
CA MET A 224 -3.98 -6.85 -32.30
C MET A 224 -3.40 -7.34 -30.97
N VAL A 225 -3.45 -6.52 -29.91
CA VAL A 225 -3.03 -6.94 -28.56
C VAL A 225 -3.94 -8.03 -28.02
N GLN A 226 -5.26 -7.91 -28.21
CA GLN A 226 -6.22 -8.92 -27.78
C GLN A 226 -5.93 -10.28 -28.43
N GLU A 227 -5.69 -10.31 -29.75
CA GLU A 227 -5.32 -11.54 -30.45
C GLU A 227 -4.01 -12.15 -29.93
N GLU A 228 -2.98 -11.32 -29.72
CA GLU A 228 -1.69 -11.75 -29.17
C GLU A 228 -1.85 -12.36 -27.76
N VAL A 229 -2.52 -11.65 -26.86
CA VAL A 229 -2.69 -12.05 -25.46
C VAL A 229 -3.54 -13.33 -25.34
N LEU A 230 -4.56 -13.51 -26.19
CA LEU A 230 -5.38 -14.72 -26.20
C LEU A 230 -4.61 -15.98 -26.62
N GLN A 231 -3.58 -15.83 -27.46
CA GLN A 231 -2.73 -16.94 -27.91
C GLN A 231 -1.51 -17.16 -27.01
N ALA A 232 -1.13 -16.13 -26.24
CA ALA A 232 0.05 -16.19 -25.39
C ALA A 232 -0.11 -17.18 -24.24
N LYS A 233 1.00 -17.86 -23.90
CA LYS A 233 1.12 -18.73 -22.73
C LYS A 233 2.22 -18.18 -21.84
N GLY A 234 2.02 -18.28 -20.53
CA GLY A 234 3.02 -17.84 -19.57
C GLY A 234 3.09 -16.32 -19.36
N LEU A 235 2.12 -15.55 -19.86
CA LEU A 235 2.02 -14.14 -19.48
C LEU A 235 1.70 -14.02 -17.98
N ARG A 236 2.37 -13.10 -17.31
CA ARG A 236 2.09 -12.72 -15.92
C ARG A 236 2.15 -11.20 -15.78
N CYS A 237 1.36 -10.62 -14.88
CA CYS A 237 1.51 -9.24 -14.45
C CYS A 237 2.04 -9.15 -13.02
N THR A 238 2.90 -8.17 -12.75
CA THR A 238 3.29 -7.82 -11.39
C THR A 238 2.34 -6.78 -10.82
N VAL A 239 1.67 -7.12 -9.73
CA VAL A 239 0.88 -6.21 -8.91
C VAL A 239 1.74 -5.76 -7.74
N ARG A 240 1.90 -4.45 -7.56
CA ARG A 240 2.60 -3.89 -6.41
C ARG A 240 1.58 -3.24 -5.47
N VAL A 241 1.69 -3.58 -4.19
CA VAL A 241 0.89 -3.03 -3.11
C VAL A 241 1.82 -2.36 -2.11
N VAL A 242 1.54 -1.12 -1.76
CA VAL A 242 2.27 -0.38 -0.73
C VAL A 242 1.31 -0.02 0.38
N THR A 243 1.69 -0.33 1.62
CA THR A 243 0.94 0.04 2.82
C THR A 243 1.76 0.95 3.70
N GLY A 244 1.12 1.90 4.37
CA GLY A 244 1.74 2.73 5.39
C GLY A 244 0.78 3.01 6.54
N ARG A 245 1.31 3.22 7.75
CA ARG A 245 0.52 3.51 8.95
C ARG A 245 0.74 4.94 9.41
N LYS A 246 -0.34 5.64 9.78
CA LYS A 246 -0.22 6.91 10.48
C LYS A 246 0.28 6.66 11.91
N PRO A 247 1.34 7.33 12.39
CA PRO A 247 1.84 7.14 13.75
C PRO A 247 0.74 7.32 14.81
N VAL A 248 0.75 6.46 15.81
CA VAL A 248 -0.07 6.65 17.02
C VAL A 248 0.59 7.70 17.90
N SER A 249 -0.19 8.66 18.40
CA SER A 249 0.33 9.68 19.33
C SER A 249 0.81 9.01 20.62
N PHE A 250 1.79 9.60 21.30
CA PHE A 250 2.30 9.05 22.57
C PHE A 250 1.20 8.93 23.64
N ALA A 251 0.27 9.88 23.68
CA ALA A 251 -0.89 9.83 24.56
C ALA A 251 -1.82 8.64 24.23
N GLN A 252 -2.01 8.34 22.94
CA GLN A 252 -2.77 7.17 22.51
C GLN A 252 -2.02 5.87 22.82
N LYS A 253 -0.71 5.80 22.54
CA LYS A 253 0.15 4.67 22.93
C LYS A 253 0.01 4.36 24.42
N ARG A 254 0.07 5.38 25.29
CA ARG A 254 -0.11 5.22 26.74
C ARG A 254 -1.50 4.68 27.10
N LYS A 255 -2.57 5.22 26.50
CA LYS A 255 -3.94 4.71 26.73
C LYS A 255 -4.08 3.25 26.29
N ASP A 256 -3.51 2.87 25.15
CA ASP A 256 -3.61 1.51 24.61
C ASP A 256 -2.80 0.52 25.45
N VAL A 257 -1.63 0.91 25.96
CA VAL A 257 -0.84 0.10 26.90
C VAL A 257 -1.62 -0.10 28.21
N LEU A 258 -2.19 0.98 28.76
CA LEU A 258 -3.02 0.90 29.98
C LEU A 258 -4.27 0.04 29.78
N ALA A 259 -4.93 0.14 28.62
CA ALA A 259 -6.09 -0.67 28.28
C ALA A 259 -5.73 -2.17 28.16
N ARG A 260 -4.60 -2.49 27.51
CA ARG A 260 -4.09 -3.86 27.40
C ARG A 260 -3.69 -4.42 28.78
N ALA A 261 -3.03 -3.63 29.61
CA ALA A 261 -2.70 -4.01 30.98
C ALA A 261 -3.98 -4.31 31.80
N ARG A 262 -4.99 -3.43 31.74
CA ARG A 262 -6.29 -3.63 32.41
C ARG A 262 -7.03 -4.88 31.93
N ALA A 263 -7.01 -5.15 30.62
CA ALA A 263 -7.61 -6.37 30.05
C ALA A 263 -6.89 -7.64 30.53
N ARG A 264 -5.56 -7.59 30.67
CA ARG A 264 -4.73 -8.71 31.13
C ARG A 264 -4.91 -8.98 32.64
N VAL A 265 -5.08 -7.92 33.45
CA VAL A 265 -5.43 -8.03 34.87
C VAL A 265 -6.82 -8.66 35.06
N LYS A 266 -7.81 -8.32 34.22
CA LYS A 266 -9.13 -8.98 34.26
C LYS A 266 -9.12 -10.48 33.94
N LEU A 267 -8.10 -10.97 33.23
CA LEU A 267 -7.90 -12.40 32.95
C LEU A 267 -7.23 -13.15 34.11
N PHE A 268 -6.43 -12.46 34.92
CA PHE A 268 -5.89 -12.96 36.18
C PHE A 268 -6.87 -12.64 37.32
N LYS A 269 -7.97 -13.40 37.42
CA LYS A 269 -8.75 -13.44 38.66
C LYS A 269 -8.05 -14.42 39.62
N GLY A 270 -7.66 -13.94 40.80
CA GLY A 270 -7.22 -14.80 41.91
C GLY A 270 -8.36 -15.73 42.36
N ASP A 271 -8.00 -16.85 42.99
CA ASP A 271 -8.92 -17.89 43.50
C ASP A 271 -9.92 -17.39 44.56
N ASP A 272 -9.79 -16.14 44.99
CA ASP A 272 -10.46 -15.51 46.12
C ASP A 272 -11.81 -14.87 45.76
N GLY A 273 -12.12 -14.70 44.48
CA GLY A 273 -13.43 -14.21 44.02
C GLY A 273 -13.77 -12.74 44.35
N GLU A 274 -12.86 -11.98 44.96
CA GLU A 274 -13.04 -10.53 45.18
C GLU A 274 -12.51 -9.73 43.99
N ASP A 275 -13.36 -8.90 43.38
CA ASP A 275 -12.99 -7.97 42.32
C ASP A 275 -12.14 -6.83 42.91
N VAL A 276 -10.81 -6.93 42.81
CA VAL A 276 -9.91 -5.83 43.20
C VAL A 276 -9.88 -4.79 42.07
N GLU A 277 -10.61 -3.69 42.26
CA GLU A 277 -10.58 -2.54 41.35
C GLU A 277 -9.29 -1.71 41.54
N TRP A 278 -8.32 -1.90 40.64
CA TRP A 278 -7.05 -1.15 40.64
C TRP A 278 -7.18 0.19 39.88
N ASP A 279 -7.16 1.30 40.61
CA ASP A 279 -7.22 2.66 40.06
C ASP A 279 -5.84 3.17 39.62
N PHE A 280 -5.47 2.86 38.36
CA PHE A 280 -4.17 3.20 37.78
C PHE A 280 -3.87 4.72 37.72
N GLU A 281 -4.87 5.61 37.80
CA GLU A 281 -4.65 7.06 37.74
C GLU A 281 -4.07 7.66 39.03
N LYS A 282 -4.26 6.98 40.18
CA LYS A 282 -3.76 7.46 41.48
C LYS A 282 -2.35 6.99 41.83
N SER A 283 -1.87 5.91 41.22
CA SER A 283 -0.56 5.31 41.53
C SER A 283 0.66 6.14 41.13
N GLY A 284 0.45 7.22 40.36
CA GLY A 284 1.53 8.08 39.87
C GLY A 284 1.93 9.25 40.78
N ARG A 285 1.38 9.39 42.00
CA ARG A 285 1.66 10.58 42.83
C ARG A 285 2.11 10.40 44.27
N ASP A 286 1.92 9.27 44.93
CA ASP A 286 2.32 9.15 46.35
C ASP A 286 2.86 7.75 46.66
N CYS A 287 4.18 7.59 46.62
CA CYS A 287 4.87 6.38 47.11
C CYS A 287 6.11 6.75 47.93
N GLU A 288 5.94 7.54 49.00
CA GLU A 288 6.89 7.55 50.11
C GLU A 288 6.26 6.83 51.31
N GLY A 289 6.84 5.67 51.66
CA GLY A 289 6.72 5.09 52.99
C GLY A 289 5.53 4.17 53.23
N GLN A 290 5.63 2.90 52.81
CA GLN A 290 5.30 1.75 53.66
C GLN A 290 5.75 0.44 53.00
N ALA A 291 6.80 -0.17 53.54
CA ALA A 291 7.26 -1.50 53.17
C ALA A 291 6.31 -2.56 53.78
N GLY A 292 5.28 -2.93 53.03
CA GLY A 292 4.44 -4.11 53.30
C GLY A 292 4.89 -5.29 52.42
N ARG A 293 5.07 -6.47 53.03
CA ARG A 293 5.31 -7.73 52.32
C ARG A 293 4.06 -8.14 51.52
N GLY A 294 3.94 -7.65 50.29
CA GLY A 294 3.02 -8.17 49.27
C GLY A 294 3.84 -8.64 48.07
N GLN A 295 3.43 -9.72 47.41
CA GLN A 295 4.00 -10.09 46.11
C GLN A 295 3.67 -8.95 45.12
N GLY A 296 4.64 -8.06 44.92
CA GLY A 296 4.54 -7.01 43.92
C GLY A 296 4.61 -7.63 42.53
N ILE A 297 3.60 -7.39 41.71
CA ILE A 297 3.73 -7.60 40.26
C ILE A 297 4.63 -6.48 39.76
N GLU A 298 5.90 -6.81 39.53
CA GLU A 298 6.84 -5.95 38.84
C GLU A 298 6.41 -5.90 37.36
N ILE A 299 5.80 -4.80 36.94
CA ILE A 299 5.55 -4.56 35.51
C ILE A 299 6.87 -4.08 34.93
N GLU A 300 7.66 -5.02 34.43
CA GLU A 300 8.81 -4.73 33.58
C GLU A 300 8.27 -4.12 32.28
N ILE A 301 8.47 -2.81 32.14
CA ILE A 301 8.26 -2.13 30.87
C ILE A 301 9.49 -2.49 30.06
N ASP A 302 9.35 -3.43 29.11
CA ASP A 302 10.35 -3.64 28.07
C ASP A 302 10.64 -2.27 27.43
N ARG A 303 11.79 -1.71 27.79
CA ARG A 303 12.43 -0.71 26.95
C ARG A 303 13.02 -1.54 25.82
N ASP A 304 12.35 -1.52 24.68
CA ASP A 304 12.97 -1.97 23.43
C ASP A 304 14.35 -1.30 23.36
N GLN A 305 15.40 -2.13 23.43
CA GLN A 305 16.77 -1.73 23.23
C GLN A 305 16.93 -1.42 21.75
N ASP A 306 16.67 -0.17 21.38
CA ASP A 306 17.28 0.38 20.17
C ASP A 306 18.75 0.70 20.54
N GLU A 307 19.64 -0.20 20.13
CA GLU A 307 21.09 -0.06 20.19
C GLU A 307 21.54 1.13 19.33
N ASP A 308 21.83 2.27 19.96
CA ASP A 308 22.71 3.29 19.39
C ASP A 308 24.18 2.84 19.59
N GLU A 309 24.71 2.04 18.66
CA GLU A 309 26.16 1.94 18.45
C GLU A 309 26.60 2.91 17.36
N ALA A 310 27.18 4.04 17.76
CA ALA A 310 28.20 4.73 16.98
C ALA A 310 29.19 5.45 17.92
N GLU A 311 30.45 5.10 17.73
CA GLU A 311 31.62 5.38 18.54
C GLU A 311 31.97 6.87 18.69
N GLY A 312 32.65 7.19 19.80
CA GLY A 312 33.34 8.45 19.99
C GLY A 312 34.12 8.51 21.28
N GLY A 313 35.28 7.83 21.31
CA GLY A 313 36.22 7.87 22.43
C GLY A 313 36.69 9.30 22.75
N GLY A 314 36.74 9.63 24.04
CA GLY A 314 37.27 10.90 24.52
C GLY A 314 37.32 10.97 26.05
N GLU A 315 38.53 11.02 26.58
CA GLU A 315 38.90 10.96 28.00
C GLU A 315 38.17 11.91 28.98
N LYS A 316 37.95 11.37 30.19
CA LYS A 316 38.11 11.97 31.53
C LYS A 316 37.68 13.43 31.74
N GLY A 317 36.69 13.60 32.61
CA GLY A 317 36.50 14.83 33.36
C GLY A 317 35.52 14.67 34.52
N LYS A 318 36.05 14.46 35.73
CA LYS A 318 35.29 14.57 36.98
C LYS A 318 34.71 15.98 37.11
N GLY A 319 33.40 16.10 37.31
CA GLY A 319 32.75 17.38 37.63
C GLY A 319 31.45 17.17 38.40
N LYS A 320 31.53 17.28 39.73
CA LYS A 320 30.38 17.51 40.62
C LYS A 320 29.71 18.83 40.22
N TYR A 321 28.38 18.92 40.26
CA TYR A 321 27.67 20.06 40.86
C TYR A 321 26.27 19.65 41.35
N HIS A 322 25.97 20.08 42.57
CA HIS A 322 24.64 20.15 43.18
C HIS A 322 23.90 21.40 42.67
N ALA A 323 22.61 21.23 42.40
CA ALA A 323 21.45 22.04 42.81
C ALA A 323 20.36 21.87 41.75
#